data_AF-A0AAW3ZQD6-F1
#
_entry.id   AF-A0AAW3ZQD6-F1
#
_cell.length_a   1.000
_cell.length_b   1.000
_cell.length_c   1.000
_cell.angle_alpha   90.00
_cell.angle_beta   90.00
_cell.angle_gamma   90.00
#
_symmetry.space_group_name_H-M   'P 1'
#
loop_
_entity.id
_entity.type
_entity.pdbx_description
1 polymer ?
#
loop_
_entity_poly.entity_id
_entity_poly.type
_entity_poly.pdbx_seq_one_letter_code
_entity_poly.pdbx_strand_id
1 'polypeptide(L)' 'MRNLAAFVLLALLFAGCADKQAVEPHIIYKEKLMPVRCNALMPVKPKNDGTFEADKAKMIYYRDCENLLKQCLGIKE' A
#
# COMPACT_ATOMS: atom_id res chain seq x y z
N MET A 1 -29.83 23.20 52.67
CA MET A 1 -28.55 23.83 52.28
C MET A 1 -27.43 22.80 52.11
N ARG A 2 -27.04 22.04 53.15
CA ARG A 2 -25.92 21.06 53.11
C ARG A 2 -26.08 19.96 52.05
N ASN A 3 -27.28 19.40 51.91
CA ASN A 3 -27.52 18.29 50.97
C ASN A 3 -27.54 18.77 49.51
N LEU A 4 -28.02 20.00 49.27
CA LEU A 4 -28.06 20.60 47.92
C LEU A 4 -26.65 20.85 47.39
N ALA A 5 -25.75 21.33 48.26
CA ALA A 5 -24.35 21.53 47.91
C ALA A 5 -23.65 20.22 47.50
N ALA A 6 -23.98 19.12 48.17
CA ALA A 6 -23.43 17.79 47.83
C ALA A 6 -23.88 17.31 46.45
N PHE A 7 -25.16 17.51 46.09
CA PHE A 7 -25.67 17.15 44.76
C PHE A 7 -25.05 18.00 43.64
N VAL A 8 -24.84 19.30 43.88
CA VAL A 8 -24.17 20.19 42.90
C VAL A 8 -22.72 19.81 42.69
N LEU A 9 -21.98 19.49 43.77
CA LEU A 9 -20.61 19.00 43.68
C LEU A 9 -20.52 17.67 42.91
N LEU A 10 -21.47 16.76 43.15
CA LEU A 10 -21.52 15.49 42.43
C LEU A 10 -21.79 15.70 40.94
N ALA A 11 -22.72 16.59 40.57
CA ALA A 11 -23.02 16.90 39.18
C ALA A 11 -21.81 17.51 38.43
N LEU A 12 -21.04 18.38 39.09
CA LEU A 12 -19.84 18.99 38.53
C LEU A 12 -18.72 17.97 38.29
N LEU A 13 -18.58 16.96 39.16
CA LEU A 13 -17.58 15.90 39.01
C LEU A 13 -17.89 14.96 37.82
N PHE A 14 -19.17 14.76 37.48
CA PHE A 14 -19.58 13.88 36.38
C PHE A 14 -19.86 14.60 35.05
N ALA A 15 -19.82 15.94 35.00
CA ALA A 15 -20.05 16.72 33.78
C ALA A 15 -18.91 16.65 32.75
N GLY A 16 -17.71 16.16 33.13
CA GLY A 16 -16.53 16.14 32.27
C GLY A 16 -16.54 15.12 31.11
N CYS A 17 -17.55 14.25 31.01
CA CYS A 17 -17.61 13.20 29.98
C CYS A 17 -18.55 13.49 28.79
N ALA A 18 -19.14 14.69 28.70
CA ALA A 18 -20.07 15.04 27.62
C ALA A 18 -19.39 15.59 26.34
N ASP A 19 -18.13 16.02 26.42
CA ASP A 19 -17.44 16.73 25.33
C ASP A 19 -16.95 15.81 24.20
N LYS A 20 -16.82 14.51 24.47
CA LYS A 20 -16.45 13.53 23.45
C LYS A 20 -17.69 12.96 22.79
N GLN A 21 -18.48 13.83 22.16
CA GLN A 21 -19.32 13.35 21.06
C GLN A 21 -18.35 12.73 20.07
N ALA A 22 -18.37 11.39 19.99
CA ALA A 22 -17.50 10.64 19.10
C ALA A 22 -17.80 11.15 17.69
N VAL A 23 -16.97 12.08 17.22
CA VAL A 23 -16.98 12.56 15.85
C VAL A 23 -16.95 11.29 15.02
N GLU A 24 -18.01 11.06 14.24
CA GLU A 24 -18.12 9.89 13.37
C GLU A 24 -16.75 9.68 12.74
N PRO A 25 -16.15 8.48 12.86
CA PRO A 25 -14.77 8.28 12.47
C PRO A 25 -14.63 8.79 11.04
N HIS A 26 -13.87 9.89 10.87
CA HIS A 26 -13.64 10.46 9.55
C HIS A 26 -12.92 9.39 8.74
N ILE A 27 -13.66 8.60 7.96
CA ILE A 27 -13.10 7.54 7.14
C ILE A 27 -12.36 8.24 6.00
N ILE A 28 -11.07 8.49 6.22
CA ILE A 28 -10.18 8.97 5.17
C ILE A 28 -9.88 7.78 4.26
N TYR A 29 -10.64 7.67 3.17
CA TYR A 29 -10.36 6.71 2.11
C TYR A 29 -9.01 7.07 1.48
N LYS A 30 -8.03 6.18 1.64
CA LYS A 30 -6.75 6.30 0.96
C LYS A 30 -6.86 5.65 -0.41
N GLU A 31 -6.49 6.38 -1.45
CA GLU A 31 -6.32 5.79 -2.78
C GLU A 31 -5.21 4.74 -2.71
N LYS A 32 -5.57 3.49 -3.01
CA LYS A 32 -4.59 2.41 -3.20
C LYS A 32 -4.33 2.32 -4.69
N LEU A 33 -3.13 2.68 -5.11
CA LEU A 33 -2.69 2.43 -6.48
C LEU A 33 -2.66 0.92 -6.71
N MET A 34 -3.55 0.44 -7.57
CA MET A 34 -3.58 -0.96 -7.99
C MET A 34 -2.62 -1.13 -9.18
N PRO A 35 -1.77 -2.17 -9.18
CA PRO A 35 -0.91 -2.43 -10.33
C PRO A 35 -1.76 -2.76 -11.55
N VAL A 36 -1.57 -1.99 -12.63
CA VAL A 36 -2.15 -2.32 -13.94
C VAL A 36 -1.32 -3.43 -14.58
N ARG A 37 -1.99 -4.42 -15.19
CA ARG A 37 -1.27 -5.47 -15.93
C ARG A 37 -0.64 -4.87 -17.17
N CYS A 38 0.64 -5.16 -17.39
CA CYS A 38 1.25 -4.88 -18.68
C CYS A 38 0.85 -5.98 -19.67
N ASN A 39 0.45 -5.59 -20.89
CA ASN A 39 0.09 -6.50 -21.97
C ASN A 39 1.32 -7.04 -22.73
N ALA A 40 2.46 -7.19 -22.05
CA ALA A 40 3.68 -7.75 -22.64
C ALA A 40 3.76 -9.25 -22.35
N LEU A 41 4.06 -10.05 -23.37
CA LEU A 41 4.38 -11.46 -23.21
C LEU A 41 5.86 -11.58 -22.83
N MET A 42 6.12 -12.17 -21.66
CA MET A 42 7.49 -12.43 -21.23
C MET A 42 8.11 -13.54 -22.09
N PRO A 43 9.39 -13.40 -22.49
CA PRO A 43 10.08 -14.44 -23.24
C PRO A 43 10.21 -15.72 -22.40
N VAL A 44 10.43 -16.86 -23.06
CA VAL A 44 10.65 -18.14 -22.37
C VAL A 44 12.10 -18.20 -21.89
N LYS A 45 12.28 -18.54 -20.60
CA LYS A 45 13.62 -18.69 -20.02
C LYS A 45 14.39 -19.83 -20.72
N PRO A 46 15.58 -19.58 -21.26
CA PRO A 46 16.38 -20.63 -21.91
C PRO A 46 16.85 -21.67 -20.89
N LYS A 47 16.97 -22.92 -21.35
CA LYS A 47 17.46 -24.04 -20.53
C LYS A 47 18.95 -23.84 -20.22
N ASN A 48 19.34 -24.17 -19.00
CA ASN A 48 20.75 -24.21 -18.62
C ASN A 48 21.32 -25.60 -18.91
N ASP A 49 22.33 -25.69 -19.78
CA ASP A 49 23.10 -26.92 -20.02
C ASP A 49 24.56 -26.82 -19.54
N GLY A 50 24.94 -25.71 -18.90
CA GLY A 50 26.29 -25.48 -18.39
C GLY A 50 27.31 -25.04 -19.44
N THR A 51 26.90 -24.81 -20.69
CA THR A 51 27.76 -24.27 -21.74
C THR A 51 27.80 -22.74 -21.70
N PHE A 52 28.88 -22.17 -22.24
CA PHE A 52 29.01 -20.72 -22.40
C PHE A 52 27.86 -20.11 -23.24
N GLU A 53 27.42 -20.81 -24.29
CA GLU A 53 26.34 -20.32 -25.14
C GLU A 53 24.98 -20.31 -24.40
N ALA A 54 24.72 -21.30 -23.53
CA ALA A 54 23.52 -21.26 -22.70
C ALA A 54 23.55 -20.13 -21.66
N ASP A 55 24.72 -19.85 -21.07
CA ASP A 55 24.88 -18.71 -20.16
C ASP A 55 24.72 -17.37 -20.89
N LYS A 56 25.29 -17.24 -22.09
CA LYS A 56 25.08 -16.07 -22.96
C LYS A 56 23.61 -15.89 -23.32
N ALA A 57 22.90 -16.97 -23.68
CA ALA A 57 21.47 -16.93 -23.97
C ALA A 57 20.64 -16.46 -22.77
N LYS A 58 21.01 -16.87 -21.53
CA LYS A 58 20.35 -16.35 -20.32
C LYS A 58 20.59 -14.86 -20.12
N MET A 59 21.81 -14.37 -20.37
CA MET A 59 22.11 -12.94 -20.22
C MET A 59 21.30 -12.10 -21.20
N ILE A 60 21.15 -12.56 -22.45
CA ILE A 60 20.26 -11.95 -23.44
C ILE A 60 18.81 -11.98 -22.94
N TYR A 61 18.33 -13.13 -22.46
CA TYR A 61 16.99 -13.25 -21.90
C TYR A 61 16.72 -12.23 -20.78
N TYR A 62 17.64 -12.05 -19.83
CA TYR A 62 17.45 -11.09 -18.73
C TYR A 62 17.42 -9.64 -19.21
N ARG A 63 18.29 -9.28 -20.16
CA ARG A 63 18.26 -7.97 -20.80
C ARG A 63 16.92 -7.70 -21.49
N ASP A 64 16.44 -8.66 -22.27
CA ASP A 64 15.20 -8.50 -23.03
C ASP A 64 13.98 -8.40 -22.09
N CYS A 65 13.99 -9.14 -20.98
CA CYS A 65 12.99 -8.98 -19.90
C CYS A 65 13.00 -7.57 -19.32
N GLU A 66 14.17 -7.02 -19.01
CA GLU A 66 14.31 -5.67 -18.46
C GLU A 66 13.77 -4.62 -19.43
N ASN A 67 14.10 -4.74 -20.71
CA ASN A 67 13.65 -3.81 -21.75
C ASN A 67 12.12 -3.83 -21.91
N LEU A 68 11.49 -5.02 -21.88
CA LEU A 68 10.04 -5.14 -21.89
C LEU A 68 9.40 -4.48 -20.67
N LEU A 69 9.99 -4.65 -19.48
CA LEU A 69 9.49 -4.01 -18.26
C LEU A 69 9.61 -2.48 -18.31
N LYS A 70 10.70 -1.93 -18.87
CA LYS A 70 10.83 -0.48 -19.09
C LYS A 70 9.76 0.05 -20.04
N GLN A 71 9.47 -0.67 -21.12
CA GLN A 71 8.38 -0.32 -22.03
C GLN A 71 7.01 -0.34 -21.34
N CYS A 72 6.76 -1.34 -20.48
CA CYS A 72 5.55 -1.42 -19.66
C CYS A 72 5.36 -0.20 -18.73
N LEU A 73 6.47 0.35 -18.23
CA LEU A 73 6.48 1.53 -17.37
C LEU A 73 6.47 2.85 -18.16
N GLY A 74 6.50 2.80 -19.50
CA GLY A 74 6.59 3.98 -20.35
C GLY A 74 7.95 4.69 -20.31
N ILE A 75 8.98 4.03 -19.80
CA ILE A 75 10.35 4.55 -19.74
C ILE A 75 10.97 4.32 -21.13
N LYS A 76 11.28 5.40 -21.84
CA LYS A 76 11.99 5.35 -23.12
C LYS A 76 13.50 5.25 -22.84
N GLU A 77 14.17 4.32 -23.50
CA GLU A 77 15.65 4.20 -23.48
C GLU A 77 16.32 5.33 -24.27
#